data_AF-A0A2G8KM80-F1
#
_entry.id   AF-A0A2G8KM80-F1
#
_cell.length_a   1.000
_cell.length_b   1.000
_cell.length_c   1.000
_cell.angle_alpha   90.00
_cell.angle_beta   90.00
_cell.angle_gamma   90.00
#
_symmetry.space_group_name_H-M   'P 1'
#
loop_
_entity.id
_entity.type
_entity.pdbx_description
1 polymer ?
#
loop_
_entity_poly.entity_id
_entity_poly.type
_entity_poly.pdbx_seq_one_letter_code
_entity_poly.pdbx_strand_id
1 'polypeptide(L)'
;MSLRYSQDLIYAVIALCMSSAYICDGASTGNLSLASYYSDHMVLQMGPKSAIIWGYANAGQKIAVTFKEKLYKAVATPDTFYSSAIWKVALDPTPPSGPFNITITTVTDHMSEGEEILLQDVLFGDIWLCSGQSNMAFPVPAVFNASQVLNDSYNHPNIRLLAVNEVSSTTPYYDLSSLYEPWSLPSPKSLGYSNNNSFYYFSAVCYLFGLKLHQHLGYPVGLISDNWGGTHIQAWSSPDVLKSCPASVDEKPKKVVNISKPMNIWEKMEVEGPSGDSILWNAMIHPMLNFTIKGVLWYQGEANSAESDRYACLFPAMINDWRRKWYEGTGGNTEVAFPFGFVQLCTSNVPFNDTDYPLIRRAQTAGYGYVPNPKMENVFMSVSLDLPDPSSPYDAIHPRDKQDVAHRLVLGARAIGYNEAYTEFQGPYPRRVCGITKTKLLL
;
A
#
# COMPACT_ATOMS: atom_id res chain seq x y z
N MET A 1 13.19 -38.80 -87.39
CA MET A 1 12.36 -39.35 -86.30
C MET A 1 11.99 -38.19 -85.40
N SER A 2 10.84 -37.52 -85.59
CA SER A 2 9.48 -37.89 -85.18
C SER A 2 9.29 -38.07 -83.67
N LEU A 3 8.46 -37.16 -83.10
CA LEU A 3 7.66 -37.15 -81.84
C LEU A 3 8.02 -35.92 -80.97
N ARG A 4 7.44 -34.72 -81.22
CA ARG A 4 6.12 -34.14 -80.85
C ARG A 4 5.90 -33.83 -79.34
N TYR A 5 5.80 -32.52 -79.04
CA TYR A 5 4.89 -31.77 -78.13
C TYR A 5 4.91 -32.12 -76.61
N SER A 6 4.75 -31.23 -75.62
CA SER A 6 4.18 -29.86 -75.55
C SER A 6 4.34 -29.24 -74.14
N GLN A 7 4.39 -27.89 -74.08
CA GLN A 7 3.84 -26.96 -73.05
C GLN A 7 4.46 -26.96 -71.63
N ASP A 8 4.53 -25.88 -70.84
CA ASP A 8 4.28 -24.42 -70.94
C ASP A 8 4.89 -23.84 -69.64
N LEU A 9 5.58 -22.70 -69.69
CA LEU A 9 5.27 -21.53 -68.84
C LEU A 9 6.17 -20.34 -69.18
N ILE A 10 5.49 -19.24 -69.49
CA ILE A 10 5.96 -17.99 -70.08
C ILE A 10 5.96 -16.89 -69.02
N TYR A 11 7.11 -16.20 -68.94
CA TYR A 11 7.35 -14.77 -68.75
C TYR A 11 6.67 -13.95 -67.62
N ALA A 12 7.56 -13.21 -66.95
CA ALA A 12 7.34 -12.03 -66.13
C ALA A 12 6.63 -10.88 -66.87
N VAL A 13 6.14 -9.86 -66.13
CA VAL A 13 6.45 -8.40 -66.30
C VAL A 13 5.42 -7.45 -65.57
N ILE A 14 5.97 -6.52 -64.76
CA ILE A 14 5.55 -5.11 -64.44
C ILE A 14 4.53 -4.73 -63.32
N ALA A 15 5.09 -3.95 -62.36
CA ALA A 15 4.66 -2.73 -61.64
C ALA A 15 3.25 -2.55 -61.01
N LEU A 16 3.20 -2.06 -59.76
CA LEU A 16 2.90 -0.65 -59.41
C LEU A 16 2.93 -0.39 -57.89
N CYS A 17 3.43 0.78 -57.50
CA CYS A 17 3.33 1.36 -56.16
C CYS A 17 1.87 1.56 -55.74
N MET A 18 1.50 1.10 -54.54
CA MET A 18 0.48 1.75 -53.72
C MET A 18 0.93 1.80 -52.26
N SER A 19 1.05 3.02 -51.77
CA SER A 19 1.14 3.40 -50.37
C SER A 19 -0.06 2.85 -49.58
N SER A 20 0.16 1.85 -48.74
CA SER A 20 -0.79 1.49 -47.70
C SER A 20 -0.59 2.42 -46.50
N ALA A 21 -1.41 3.46 -46.43
CA ALA A 21 -1.70 4.14 -45.18
C ALA A 21 -2.23 3.09 -44.20
N TYR A 22 -1.48 2.81 -43.15
CA TYR A 22 -2.00 2.10 -41.99
C TYR A 22 -2.98 3.05 -41.30
N ILE A 23 -4.26 2.90 -41.63
CA ILE A 23 -5.35 3.39 -40.80
C ILE A 23 -5.25 2.57 -39.50
N CYS A 24 -4.73 3.18 -38.45
CA CYS A 24 -4.89 2.70 -37.08
C CYS A 24 -6.35 2.90 -36.67
N ASP A 25 -7.23 2.05 -37.18
CA ASP A 25 -8.58 1.88 -36.62
C ASP A 25 -8.52 0.78 -35.57
N GLY A 26 -8.52 1.23 -34.32
CA GLY A 26 -8.42 0.38 -33.14
C GLY A 26 -8.19 1.18 -31.88
N ALA A 27 -8.80 2.37 -31.77
CA ALA A 27 -8.94 3.01 -30.47
C ALA A 27 -9.88 2.11 -29.64
N SER A 28 -9.32 1.39 -28.67
CA SER A 28 -10.15 0.72 -27.66
C SER A 28 -11.03 1.78 -27.02
N THR A 29 -12.35 1.61 -27.11
CA THR A 29 -13.32 2.50 -26.48
C THR A 29 -13.23 2.33 -24.97
N GLY A 30 -12.43 3.15 -24.30
CA GLY A 30 -12.39 3.27 -22.86
C GLY A 30 -13.36 4.36 -22.43
N ASN A 31 -14.49 3.97 -21.84
CA ASN A 31 -15.42 4.92 -21.22
C ASN A 31 -14.71 5.67 -20.08
N LEU A 32 -15.20 6.87 -19.75
CA LEU A 32 -14.71 7.64 -18.60
C LEU A 32 -14.80 6.78 -17.33
N SER A 33 -13.67 6.63 -16.64
CA SER A 33 -13.61 6.00 -15.33
C SER A 33 -12.53 6.63 -14.46
N LEU A 34 -12.64 6.44 -13.15
CA LEU A 34 -11.59 6.76 -12.19
C LEU A 34 -10.76 5.51 -11.91
N ALA A 35 -9.56 5.68 -11.36
CA ALA A 35 -8.84 4.55 -10.78
C ALA A 35 -9.70 3.87 -9.70
N SER A 36 -9.57 2.55 -9.58
CA SER A 36 -10.45 1.67 -8.80
C SER A 36 -10.66 2.05 -7.33
N TYR A 37 -9.73 2.80 -6.73
CA TYR A 37 -9.76 3.22 -5.33
C TYR A 37 -10.40 4.59 -5.08
N TYR A 38 -10.90 5.30 -6.11
CA TYR A 38 -11.74 6.48 -5.90
C TYR A 38 -13.20 6.06 -5.75
N SER A 39 -13.85 6.50 -4.68
CA SER A 39 -15.28 6.28 -4.44
C SER A 39 -15.85 7.36 -3.53
N ASP A 40 -17.17 7.34 -3.34
CA ASP A 40 -17.84 8.15 -2.31
C ASP A 40 -17.24 7.86 -0.92
N HIS A 41 -17.43 8.82 0.00
CA HIS A 41 -16.94 8.75 1.38
C HIS A 41 -15.41 8.70 1.50
N MET A 42 -14.64 9.06 0.48
CA MET A 42 -13.18 8.98 0.58
C MET A 42 -12.53 10.16 1.33
N VAL A 43 -11.25 9.99 1.67
CA VAL A 43 -10.37 11.09 2.05
C VAL A 43 -9.37 11.32 0.92
N LEU A 44 -9.16 12.58 0.54
CA LEU A 44 -8.04 13.04 -0.27
C LEU A 44 -6.98 13.70 0.62
N GLN A 45 -5.70 13.55 0.26
CA GLN A 45 -4.61 14.13 1.03
C GLN A 45 -4.74 15.66 1.07
N MET A 46 -4.73 16.22 2.28
CA MET A 46 -4.75 17.66 2.48
C MET A 46 -3.44 18.34 2.06
N GLY A 47 -3.46 19.67 1.96
CA GLY A 47 -2.30 20.51 1.70
C GLY A 47 -1.15 20.30 2.70
N PRO A 48 0.08 20.76 2.38
CA PRO A 48 0.38 21.83 1.43
C PRO A 48 0.60 21.40 -0.02
N LYS A 49 0.65 20.10 -0.30
CA LYS A 49 0.73 19.55 -1.67
C LYS A 49 -0.66 19.29 -2.25
N SER A 50 -0.72 18.96 -3.53
CA SER A 50 -1.97 18.68 -4.22
C SER A 50 -2.41 17.23 -4.05
N ALA A 51 -3.71 17.02 -3.82
CA ALA A 51 -4.30 15.72 -4.09
C ALA A 51 -4.35 15.49 -5.61
N ILE A 52 -3.89 14.32 -6.05
CA ILE A 52 -4.03 13.89 -7.44
C ILE A 52 -5.36 13.16 -7.60
N ILE A 53 -6.09 13.48 -8.67
CA ILE A 53 -7.22 12.69 -9.17
C ILE A 53 -6.86 12.21 -10.56
N TRP A 54 -7.12 10.94 -10.84
CA TRP A 54 -6.81 10.35 -12.14
C TRP A 54 -7.71 9.18 -12.48
N GLY A 55 -7.69 8.82 -13.75
CA GLY A 55 -8.46 7.69 -14.27
C GLY A 55 -8.21 7.45 -15.75
N TYR A 56 -9.18 6.83 -16.39
CA TYR A 56 -9.12 6.40 -17.79
C TYR A 56 -10.17 7.12 -18.61
N ALA A 57 -9.87 7.31 -19.89
CA ALA A 57 -10.82 7.70 -20.92
C ALA A 57 -10.25 7.37 -22.30
N ASN A 58 -11.02 7.61 -23.35
CA ASN A 58 -10.54 7.52 -24.73
C ASN A 58 -9.34 8.45 -24.98
N ALA A 59 -8.37 8.00 -25.76
CA ALA A 59 -7.20 8.82 -26.10
C ALA A 59 -7.60 10.14 -26.77
N GLY A 60 -7.04 11.25 -26.29
CA GLY A 60 -7.37 12.61 -26.75
C GLY A 60 -8.65 13.19 -26.13
N GLN A 61 -9.40 12.41 -25.34
CA GLN A 61 -10.60 12.90 -24.66
C GLN A 61 -10.23 14.02 -23.68
N LYS A 62 -10.90 15.16 -23.82
CA LYS A 62 -10.79 16.28 -22.88
C LYS A 62 -11.65 15.97 -21.65
N ILE A 63 -11.06 16.14 -20.48
CA ILE A 63 -11.68 15.90 -19.18
C ILE A 63 -11.75 17.22 -18.41
N ALA A 64 -12.89 17.45 -17.78
CA ALA A 64 -13.17 18.57 -16.90
C ALA A 64 -13.40 18.04 -15.47
N VAL A 65 -12.61 18.50 -14.50
CA VAL A 65 -12.82 18.20 -13.07
C VAL A 65 -13.24 19.49 -12.39
N THR A 66 -14.40 19.49 -11.74
CA THR A 66 -14.92 20.65 -11.01
C THR A 66 -14.85 20.41 -9.51
N PHE A 67 -14.17 21.30 -8.80
CA PHE A 67 -14.01 21.25 -7.35
C PHE A 67 -14.01 22.67 -6.78
N LYS A 68 -14.86 22.94 -5.78
CA LYS A 68 -15.04 24.28 -5.16
C LYS A 68 -15.22 25.40 -6.19
N GLU A 69 -16.13 25.20 -7.14
CA GLU A 69 -16.43 26.13 -8.24
C GLU A 69 -15.27 26.37 -9.22
N LYS A 70 -14.11 25.74 -9.00
CA LYS A 70 -12.95 25.80 -9.89
C LYS A 70 -12.98 24.63 -10.87
N LEU A 71 -12.76 24.96 -12.14
CA LEU A 71 -12.62 24.00 -13.22
C LEU A 71 -11.15 23.69 -13.49
N TYR A 72 -10.79 22.41 -13.44
CA TYR A 72 -9.51 21.86 -13.83
C TYR A 72 -9.69 21.08 -15.13
N LYS A 73 -8.68 21.12 -16.01
CA LYS A 73 -8.75 20.49 -17.33
C LYS A 73 -7.61 19.50 -17.50
N ALA A 74 -7.90 18.35 -18.08
CA ALA A 74 -6.92 17.36 -18.48
C ALA A 74 -7.26 16.80 -19.87
N VAL A 75 -6.31 16.11 -20.48
CA VAL A 75 -6.51 15.33 -21.70
C VAL A 75 -6.03 13.92 -21.42
N ALA A 76 -6.81 12.92 -21.79
CA ALA A 76 -6.39 11.53 -21.67
C ALA A 76 -5.31 11.22 -22.71
N THR A 77 -4.12 10.82 -22.25
CA THR A 77 -2.97 10.53 -23.10
C THR A 77 -2.65 9.03 -23.06
N PRO A 78 -2.35 8.39 -24.21
CA PRO A 78 -1.81 7.04 -24.22
C PRO A 78 -0.57 6.95 -23.33
N ASP A 79 -0.48 5.86 -22.56
CA ASP A 79 0.64 5.59 -21.68
C ASP A 79 1.16 4.18 -21.98
N THR A 80 2.48 4.00 -21.99
CA THR A 80 3.11 2.73 -22.34
C THR A 80 2.85 1.62 -21.34
N PHE A 81 2.43 1.97 -20.13
CA PHE A 81 2.18 1.05 -19.04
C PHE A 81 0.71 0.64 -18.91
N TYR A 82 -0.20 1.47 -19.40
CA TYR A 82 -1.64 1.26 -19.26
C TYR A 82 -2.24 0.77 -20.58
N SER A 83 -3.19 -0.16 -20.51
CA SER A 83 -3.94 -0.63 -21.67
C SER A 83 -4.92 0.42 -22.22
N SER A 84 -5.15 1.50 -21.49
CA SER A 84 -6.03 2.62 -21.86
C SER A 84 -5.33 3.95 -21.59
N ALA A 85 -5.74 5.00 -22.30
CA ALA A 85 -5.21 6.34 -22.06
C ALA A 85 -5.61 6.83 -20.67
N ILE A 86 -4.68 7.51 -20.00
CA ILE A 86 -4.88 8.04 -18.65
C ILE A 86 -5.00 9.54 -18.66
N TRP A 87 -5.77 10.09 -17.73
CA TRP A 87 -5.81 11.52 -17.44
C TRP A 87 -5.50 11.74 -15.96
N LYS A 88 -4.85 12.86 -15.64
CA LYS A 88 -4.51 13.26 -14.27
C LYS A 88 -4.79 14.74 -14.05
N VAL A 89 -5.26 15.10 -12.87
CA VAL A 89 -5.42 16.48 -12.39
C VAL A 89 -4.84 16.58 -10.99
N ALA A 90 -4.02 17.60 -10.76
CA ALA A 90 -3.63 18.04 -9.42
C ALA A 90 -4.62 19.12 -8.95
N LEU A 91 -5.33 18.85 -7.85
CA LEU A 91 -6.21 19.85 -7.23
C LEU A 91 -5.39 20.92 -6.51
N ASP A 92 -5.98 22.09 -6.29
CA ASP A 92 -5.34 23.09 -5.41
C ASP A 92 -5.15 22.50 -3.99
N PRO A 93 -4.00 22.77 -3.34
CA PRO A 93 -3.80 22.38 -1.95
C PRO A 93 -4.97 22.85 -1.08
N THR A 94 -5.61 21.90 -0.42
CA THR A 94 -6.84 22.15 0.34
C THR A 94 -6.58 21.87 1.82
N PRO A 95 -6.88 22.82 2.73
CA PRO A 95 -6.71 22.57 4.16
C PRO A 95 -7.67 21.47 4.64
N PRO A 96 -7.41 20.85 5.81
CA PRO A 96 -8.31 19.86 6.36
C PRO A 96 -9.75 20.40 6.44
N SER A 97 -10.67 19.77 5.72
CA SER A 97 -12.04 20.26 5.51
C SER A 97 -12.91 19.21 4.78
N GLY A 98 -14.14 19.59 4.46
CA GLY A 98 -15.14 18.74 3.80
C GLY A 98 -16.37 18.52 4.70
N PRO A 99 -17.33 17.72 4.24
CA PRO A 99 -17.32 17.02 2.95
C PRO A 99 -17.56 17.94 1.74
N PHE A 100 -17.00 17.54 0.60
CA PHE A 100 -17.21 18.17 -0.70
C PHE A 100 -17.70 17.15 -1.73
N ASN A 101 -18.24 17.68 -2.83
CA ASN A 101 -18.46 16.91 -4.05
C ASN A 101 -17.42 17.29 -5.10
N ILE A 102 -17.00 16.31 -5.90
CA ILE A 102 -16.10 16.49 -7.04
C ILE A 102 -16.78 15.90 -8.27
N THR A 103 -16.97 16.72 -9.29
CA THR A 103 -17.61 16.28 -10.54
C THR A 103 -16.56 16.15 -11.63
N ILE A 104 -16.56 15.03 -12.34
CA ILE A 104 -15.68 14.73 -13.46
C ILE A 104 -16.54 14.52 -14.69
N THR A 105 -16.31 15.29 -15.75
CA THR A 105 -17.07 15.19 -17.00
C THR A 105 -16.17 15.06 -18.22
N THR A 106 -16.63 14.31 -19.22
CA THR A 106 -16.05 14.41 -20.57
C THR A 106 -16.55 15.67 -21.26
N VAL A 107 -15.64 16.39 -21.94
CA VAL A 107 -16.01 17.54 -22.75
C VAL A 107 -16.27 17.08 -24.18
N THR A 108 -17.48 17.31 -24.68
CA THR A 108 -17.93 16.98 -26.03
C THR A 108 -18.00 18.25 -26.89
N ASP A 109 -17.62 18.14 -28.17
CA ASP A 109 -17.73 19.25 -29.14
C ASP A 109 -19.16 19.36 -29.74
N HIS A 110 -20.08 18.49 -29.33
CA HIS A 110 -21.46 18.40 -29.81
C HIS A 110 -22.47 18.62 -28.67
N MET A 111 -23.71 18.98 -29.00
CA MET A 111 -24.83 19.23 -28.05
C MET A 111 -25.25 18.03 -27.17
N SER A 112 -24.48 16.94 -27.17
CA SER A 112 -24.66 15.80 -26.26
C SER A 112 -23.98 16.07 -24.93
N GLU A 113 -24.69 15.82 -23.83
CA GLU A 113 -24.08 15.77 -22.49
C GLU A 113 -22.96 14.72 -22.48
N GLY A 114 -21.80 15.08 -21.92
CA GLY A 114 -20.69 14.16 -21.72
C GLY A 114 -21.01 13.14 -20.63
N GLU A 115 -20.19 12.10 -20.55
CA GLU A 115 -20.21 11.18 -19.41
C GLU A 115 -19.83 11.96 -18.14
N GLU A 116 -20.52 11.70 -17.03
CA GLU A 116 -20.31 12.34 -15.74
C GLU A 116 -20.06 11.30 -14.64
N ILE A 117 -19.08 11.58 -13.79
CA ILE A 117 -18.84 10.88 -12.52
C ILE A 117 -18.91 11.92 -11.40
N LEU A 118 -19.69 11.62 -10.37
CA LEU A 118 -19.79 12.44 -9.16
C LEU A 118 -19.19 11.65 -7.99
N LEU A 119 -18.17 12.21 -7.35
CA LEU A 119 -17.68 11.75 -6.04
C LEU A 119 -18.33 12.59 -4.95
N GLN A 120 -18.98 11.94 -3.99
CA GLN A 120 -19.69 12.56 -2.89
C GLN A 120 -19.03 12.27 -1.54
N ASP A 121 -19.27 13.14 -0.56
CA ASP A 121 -18.72 12.99 0.79
C ASP A 121 -17.19 12.88 0.82
N VAL A 122 -16.51 13.70 0.02
CA VAL A 122 -15.04 13.71 -0.05
C VAL A 122 -14.47 14.63 1.02
N LEU A 123 -13.71 14.06 1.96
CA LEU A 123 -12.98 14.80 2.99
C LEU A 123 -11.56 15.11 2.53
N PHE A 124 -10.98 16.21 3.03
CA PHE A 124 -9.55 16.48 2.94
C PHE A 124 -8.91 16.29 4.31
N GLY A 125 -7.92 15.41 4.39
CA GLY A 125 -7.27 15.00 5.62
C GLY A 125 -5.95 14.30 5.37
N ASP A 126 -5.36 13.68 6.40
CA ASP A 126 -4.14 12.89 6.22
C ASP A 126 -4.44 11.43 5.91
N ILE A 127 -3.76 10.89 4.91
CA ILE A 127 -3.94 9.50 4.46
C ILE A 127 -2.74 8.65 4.88
N TRP A 128 -3.01 7.58 5.61
CA TRP A 128 -2.00 6.61 6.05
C TRP A 128 -2.25 5.24 5.42
N LEU A 129 -1.20 4.70 4.77
CA LEU A 129 -1.17 3.33 4.26
C LEU A 129 -0.63 2.38 5.33
N CYS A 130 -1.35 1.32 5.63
CA CYS A 130 -1.03 0.34 6.67
C CYS A 130 -0.74 -1.02 6.03
N SER A 131 0.55 -1.38 5.98
CA SER A 131 1.02 -2.54 5.25
C SER A 131 1.89 -3.49 6.10
N GLY A 132 2.14 -4.68 5.58
CA GLY A 132 2.90 -5.73 6.24
C GLY A 132 2.14 -7.05 6.28
N GLN A 133 2.39 -7.84 7.32
CA GLN A 133 1.89 -9.21 7.44
C GLN A 133 0.79 -9.37 8.48
N SER A 134 0.66 -10.58 9.05
CA SER A 134 -0.44 -11.02 9.91
C SER A 134 -0.69 -10.11 11.10
N ASN A 135 0.35 -9.54 11.72
CA ASN A 135 0.20 -8.59 12.82
C ASN A 135 -0.30 -7.20 12.37
N MET A 136 0.00 -6.76 11.14
CA MET A 136 -0.68 -5.61 10.53
C MET A 136 -2.13 -5.98 10.20
N ALA A 137 -2.34 -7.16 9.62
CA ALA A 137 -3.66 -7.63 9.23
C ALA A 137 -4.57 -7.86 10.46
N PHE A 138 -4.00 -8.12 11.65
CA PHE A 138 -4.73 -8.50 12.85
C PHE A 138 -6.05 -7.72 13.07
N PRO A 139 -7.20 -8.40 13.15
CA PRO A 139 -8.50 -7.75 12.99
C PRO A 139 -9.00 -7.06 14.26
N VAL A 140 -9.81 -6.00 14.12
CA VAL A 140 -10.40 -5.28 15.27
C VAL A 140 -11.21 -6.20 16.21
N PRO A 141 -12.07 -7.13 15.74
CA PRO A 141 -12.76 -8.08 16.62
C PRO A 141 -11.86 -8.97 17.48
N ALA A 142 -10.56 -9.11 17.14
CA ALA A 142 -9.63 -9.98 17.85
C ALA A 142 -8.81 -9.28 18.93
N VAL A 143 -8.85 -7.94 19.02
CA VAL A 143 -8.06 -7.20 20.01
C VAL A 143 -8.71 -7.22 21.40
N PHE A 144 -7.94 -6.88 22.44
CA PHE A 144 -8.56 -6.57 23.73
C PHE A 144 -9.55 -5.41 23.60
N ASN A 145 -10.62 -5.42 24.40
CA ASN A 145 -11.68 -4.39 24.37
C ASN A 145 -12.37 -4.19 23.00
N ALA A 146 -12.35 -5.18 22.10
CA ALA A 146 -12.93 -5.10 20.76
C ALA A 146 -14.40 -4.61 20.76
N SER A 147 -15.24 -5.08 21.68
CA SER A 147 -16.65 -4.67 21.76
C SER A 147 -16.82 -3.16 21.93
N GLN A 148 -15.96 -2.52 22.74
CA GLN A 148 -16.00 -1.07 22.91
C GLN A 148 -15.55 -0.36 21.64
N VAL A 149 -14.42 -0.81 21.06
CA VAL A 149 -13.88 -0.24 19.81
C VAL A 149 -14.90 -0.30 18.68
N LEU A 150 -15.62 -1.42 18.54
CA LEU A 150 -16.66 -1.60 17.52
C LEU A 150 -17.88 -0.72 17.80
N ASN A 151 -18.35 -0.63 19.04
CA ASN A 151 -19.50 0.21 19.40
C ASN A 151 -19.21 1.70 19.19
N ASP A 152 -18.00 2.14 19.54
CA ASP A 152 -17.58 3.54 19.42
C ASP A 152 -17.31 3.95 17.96
N SER A 153 -17.14 2.99 17.05
CA SER A 153 -16.73 3.27 15.66
C SER A 153 -17.64 4.25 14.90
N TYR A 154 -18.96 4.19 15.14
CA TYR A 154 -19.93 5.11 14.54
C TYR A 154 -19.73 6.57 14.95
N ASN A 155 -19.05 6.83 16.08
CA ASN A 155 -18.82 8.17 16.61
C ASN A 155 -17.66 8.91 15.92
N HIS A 156 -17.05 8.30 14.89
CA HIS A 156 -15.88 8.84 14.21
C HIS A 156 -16.12 9.08 12.71
N PRO A 157 -17.10 9.92 12.34
CA PRO A 157 -17.46 10.19 10.94
C PRO A 157 -16.47 11.09 10.21
N ASN A 158 -15.28 11.37 10.76
CA ASN A 158 -14.18 12.04 10.06
C ASN A 158 -13.00 11.08 9.79
N ILE A 159 -13.15 9.81 10.15
CA ILE A 159 -12.24 8.73 9.73
C ILE A 159 -12.88 8.03 8.54
N ARG A 160 -12.07 7.61 7.56
CA ARG A 160 -12.51 6.81 6.42
C ARG A 160 -11.59 5.63 6.19
N LEU A 161 -12.17 4.50 5.80
CA LEU A 161 -11.50 3.22 5.70
C LEU A 161 -11.54 2.73 4.26
N LEU A 162 -10.40 2.24 3.75
CA LEU A 162 -10.33 1.47 2.50
C LEU A 162 -9.50 0.21 2.76
N ALA A 163 -9.96 -0.95 2.30
CA ALA A 163 -9.21 -2.20 2.41
C ALA A 163 -8.96 -2.80 1.01
N VAL A 164 -7.69 -2.98 0.68
CA VAL A 164 -7.22 -3.57 -0.57
C VAL A 164 -7.45 -5.09 -0.53
N ASN A 165 -7.88 -5.69 -1.65
CA ASN A 165 -7.99 -7.14 -1.75
C ASN A 165 -6.59 -7.78 -1.85
N GLU A 166 -6.42 -8.91 -1.15
CA GLU A 166 -5.23 -9.74 -1.24
C GLU A 166 -5.10 -10.38 -2.64
N VAL A 167 -4.24 -9.82 -3.48
CA VAL A 167 -3.91 -10.34 -4.82
C VAL A 167 -2.41 -10.30 -5.05
N SER A 168 -1.86 -11.30 -5.75
CA SER A 168 -0.44 -11.36 -6.10
C SER A 168 -0.26 -11.45 -7.61
N SER A 169 0.79 -10.83 -8.15
CA SER A 169 1.09 -10.87 -9.58
C SER A 169 2.58 -10.86 -9.85
N THR A 170 3.04 -11.67 -10.80
CA THR A 170 4.45 -11.67 -11.26
C THR A 170 4.80 -10.44 -12.11
N THR A 171 3.80 -9.68 -12.56
CA THR A 171 3.97 -8.43 -13.31
C THR A 171 3.23 -7.27 -12.63
N PRO A 172 3.74 -6.03 -12.71
CA PRO A 172 3.07 -4.86 -12.11
C PRO A 172 1.64 -4.67 -12.62
N TYR A 173 0.72 -4.46 -11.70
CA TYR A 173 -0.59 -3.89 -11.97
C TYR A 173 -0.51 -2.37 -11.92
N TYR A 174 -1.34 -1.70 -12.72
CA TYR A 174 -1.37 -0.25 -12.79
C TYR A 174 -2.65 0.36 -12.20
N ASP A 175 -3.61 -0.49 -11.82
CA ASP A 175 -4.76 -0.19 -11.00
C ASP A 175 -5.07 -1.41 -10.11
N LEU A 176 -5.76 -1.21 -8.98
CA LEU A 176 -6.15 -2.33 -8.12
C LEU A 176 -7.22 -3.16 -8.84
N SER A 177 -7.10 -4.49 -8.75
CA SER A 177 -8.04 -5.40 -9.40
C SER A 177 -9.39 -5.46 -8.67
N SER A 178 -9.39 -5.24 -7.36
CA SER A 178 -10.57 -5.30 -6.49
C SER A 178 -10.23 -4.78 -5.09
N LEU A 179 -11.28 -4.46 -4.32
CA LEU A 179 -11.20 -4.02 -2.93
C LEU A 179 -12.00 -4.98 -2.05
N TYR A 180 -11.54 -5.20 -0.81
CA TYR A 180 -12.35 -5.81 0.23
C TYR A 180 -13.39 -4.84 0.78
N GLU A 181 -12.99 -3.58 0.94
CA GLU A 181 -13.86 -2.51 1.43
C GLU A 181 -13.49 -1.24 0.64
N PRO A 182 -14.38 -0.74 -0.24
CA PRO A 182 -14.28 0.61 -0.80
C PRO A 182 -14.29 1.66 0.32
N TRP A 183 -14.04 2.94 0.00
CA TRP A 183 -14.07 3.97 1.04
C TRP A 183 -15.39 3.98 1.82
N SER A 184 -15.30 3.85 3.13
CA SER A 184 -16.47 3.80 4.00
C SER A 184 -16.23 4.42 5.37
N LEU A 185 -17.33 4.71 6.06
CA LEU A 185 -17.30 5.12 7.46
C LEU A 185 -16.91 3.93 8.35
N PRO A 186 -16.23 4.17 9.49
CA PRO A 186 -16.04 3.14 10.49
C PRO A 186 -17.39 2.66 11.05
N SER A 187 -17.55 1.35 11.07
CA SER A 187 -18.70 0.65 11.63
C SER A 187 -18.24 -0.74 12.07
N PRO A 188 -19.02 -1.47 12.90
CA PRO A 188 -18.75 -2.87 13.17
C PRO A 188 -18.59 -3.70 11.89
N LYS A 189 -19.38 -3.39 10.84
CA LYS A 189 -19.31 -4.05 9.53
C LYS A 189 -17.96 -3.82 8.85
N SER A 190 -17.57 -2.57 8.63
CA SER A 190 -16.33 -2.20 7.93
C SER A 190 -15.07 -2.53 8.73
N LEU A 191 -15.15 -2.63 10.06
CA LEU A 191 -14.01 -2.99 10.91
C LEU A 191 -13.83 -4.51 11.12
N GLY A 192 -14.85 -5.33 10.86
CA GLY A 192 -14.67 -6.78 10.98
C GLY A 192 -15.95 -7.58 11.16
N TYR A 193 -17.01 -7.28 10.42
CA TYR A 193 -18.25 -8.05 10.56
C TYR A 193 -18.98 -8.30 9.23
N SER A 194 -19.04 -9.58 8.81
CA SER A 194 -20.02 -10.08 7.85
C SER A 194 -20.60 -11.43 8.32
N ASN A 195 -21.92 -11.56 8.26
CA ASN A 195 -22.76 -12.64 8.83
C ASN A 195 -22.64 -14.01 8.13
N ASN A 196 -21.66 -14.22 7.27
CA ASN A 196 -21.64 -15.32 6.31
C ASN A 196 -20.32 -16.11 6.30
N ASN A 197 -19.60 -16.17 7.41
CA ASN A 197 -18.32 -16.91 7.56
C ASN A 197 -17.26 -16.57 6.49
N SER A 198 -17.41 -15.45 5.79
CA SER A 198 -16.42 -14.94 4.82
C SER A 198 -15.70 -13.77 5.49
N PHE A 199 -14.41 -13.98 5.75
CA PHE A 199 -13.58 -13.13 6.60
C PHE A 199 -13.19 -11.83 5.85
N TYR A 200 -13.80 -10.71 6.24
CA TYR A 200 -13.39 -9.35 5.83
C TYR A 200 -13.17 -8.53 7.09
N TYR A 201 -11.95 -8.03 7.29
CA TYR A 201 -11.55 -7.32 8.50
C TYR A 201 -10.64 -6.16 8.13
N PHE A 202 -10.76 -5.09 8.90
CA PHE A 202 -9.84 -3.97 8.82
C PHE A 202 -8.73 -4.14 9.86
N SER A 203 -7.51 -3.74 9.51
CA SER A 203 -6.35 -3.76 10.40
C SER A 203 -6.63 -3.01 11.71
N ALA A 204 -6.52 -3.71 12.84
CA ALA A 204 -6.72 -3.10 14.15
C ALA A 204 -5.66 -2.07 14.49
N VAL A 205 -4.40 -2.33 14.14
CA VAL A 205 -3.32 -1.36 14.32
C VAL A 205 -3.60 -0.09 13.51
N CYS A 206 -4.02 -0.25 12.25
CA CYS A 206 -4.35 0.87 11.38
C CYS A 206 -5.51 1.71 11.92
N TYR A 207 -6.62 1.06 12.30
CA TYR A 207 -7.79 1.75 12.84
C TYR A 207 -7.49 2.46 14.16
N LEU A 208 -6.87 1.77 15.12
CA LEU A 208 -6.56 2.34 16.43
C LEU A 208 -5.53 3.49 16.32
N PHE A 209 -4.59 3.40 15.37
CA PHE A 209 -3.67 4.50 15.07
C PHE A 209 -4.43 5.71 14.55
N GLY A 210 -5.25 5.53 13.51
CA GLY A 210 -5.99 6.65 12.91
C GLY A 210 -7.00 7.26 13.88
N LEU A 211 -7.63 6.44 14.73
CA LEU A 211 -8.52 6.91 15.79
C LEU A 211 -7.80 7.83 16.77
N LYS A 212 -6.68 7.37 17.35
CA LYS A 212 -5.90 8.16 18.31
C LYS A 212 -5.28 9.39 17.65
N LEU A 213 -4.85 9.27 16.40
CA LEU A 213 -4.28 10.37 15.65
C LEU A 213 -5.34 11.44 15.34
N HIS A 214 -6.52 11.03 14.87
CA HIS A 214 -7.65 11.93 14.63
C HIS A 214 -8.08 12.65 15.92
N GLN A 215 -8.18 11.94 17.04
CA GLN A 215 -8.49 12.53 18.35
C GLN A 215 -7.48 13.61 18.76
N HIS A 216 -6.21 13.42 18.41
CA HIS A 216 -5.15 14.38 18.70
C HIS A 216 -5.14 15.57 17.74
N LEU A 217 -5.28 15.33 16.44
CA LEU A 217 -5.18 16.36 15.39
C LEU A 217 -6.47 17.17 15.20
N GLY A 218 -7.63 16.59 15.48
CA GLY A 218 -8.93 17.24 15.35
C GLY A 218 -9.46 17.38 13.92
N TYR A 219 -8.85 16.72 12.92
CA TYR A 219 -9.24 16.79 11.52
C TYR A 219 -9.29 15.41 10.82
N PRO A 220 -9.87 15.30 9.60
CA PRO A 220 -10.10 14.01 8.96
C PRO A 220 -8.85 13.15 8.73
N VAL A 221 -9.02 11.83 8.83
CA VAL A 221 -7.95 10.84 8.58
C VAL A 221 -8.46 9.72 7.67
N GLY A 222 -7.75 9.46 6.58
CA GLY A 222 -7.96 8.32 5.70
C GLY A 222 -7.02 7.17 6.06
N LEU A 223 -7.55 5.95 6.12
CA LEU A 223 -6.79 4.75 6.46
C LEU A 223 -6.93 3.70 5.36
N ILE A 224 -5.80 3.24 4.85
CA ILE A 224 -5.74 2.22 3.81
C ILE A 224 -5.12 0.96 4.41
N SER A 225 -5.88 -0.11 4.48
CA SER A 225 -5.42 -1.44 4.90
C SER A 225 -4.94 -2.22 3.68
N ASP A 226 -3.63 -2.39 3.54
CA ASP A 226 -2.98 -3.12 2.45
C ASP A 226 -1.94 -4.13 2.98
N ASN A 227 -2.41 -5.26 3.48
CA ASN A 227 -1.61 -6.20 4.27
C ASN A 227 -2.01 -7.65 4.00
N TRP A 228 -1.08 -8.57 4.20
CA TRP A 228 -1.31 -10.01 3.96
C TRP A 228 -0.44 -10.88 4.87
N GLY A 229 -1.09 -11.72 5.68
CA GLY A 229 -0.48 -12.70 6.58
C GLY A 229 0.57 -13.62 5.96
N GLY A 230 1.61 -13.97 6.73
CA GLY A 230 2.64 -14.95 6.35
C GLY A 230 3.60 -14.51 5.24
N THR A 231 3.62 -13.22 4.91
CA THR A 231 4.42 -12.68 3.81
C THR A 231 5.80 -12.19 4.28
N HIS A 232 6.77 -12.33 3.40
CA HIS A 232 8.13 -11.85 3.62
C HIS A 232 8.35 -10.51 2.91
N ILE A 233 9.32 -9.71 3.38
CA ILE A 233 9.59 -8.38 2.83
C ILE A 233 9.97 -8.38 1.34
N GLN A 234 10.57 -9.45 0.82
CA GLN A 234 10.91 -9.50 -0.61
C GLN A 234 9.67 -9.52 -1.53
N ALA A 235 8.52 -9.99 -1.03
CA ALA A 235 7.26 -9.95 -1.78
C ALA A 235 6.73 -8.51 -1.94
N TRP A 236 7.04 -7.64 -0.98
CA TRP A 236 6.65 -6.22 -0.92
C TRP A 236 7.71 -5.27 -1.51
N SER A 237 8.90 -5.80 -1.82
CA SER A 237 10.01 -5.05 -2.39
C SER A 237 9.92 -5.05 -3.92
N SER A 238 10.22 -3.92 -4.55
CA SER A 238 10.29 -3.84 -6.00
C SER A 238 11.48 -4.64 -6.57
N PRO A 239 11.46 -4.98 -7.87
CA PRO A 239 12.60 -5.66 -8.50
C PRO A 239 13.92 -4.90 -8.36
N ASP A 240 13.87 -3.55 -8.31
CA ASP A 240 15.05 -2.69 -8.13
C ASP A 240 15.69 -2.91 -6.76
N VAL A 241 14.87 -3.02 -5.71
CA VAL A 241 15.32 -3.29 -4.34
C VAL A 241 15.95 -4.68 -4.25
N LEU A 242 15.29 -5.70 -4.80
CA LEU A 242 15.78 -7.08 -4.77
C LEU A 242 17.13 -7.22 -5.50
N LYS A 243 17.29 -6.51 -6.62
CA LYS A 243 18.57 -6.45 -7.33
C LYS A 243 19.68 -5.82 -6.50
N SER A 244 19.35 -4.83 -5.67
CA SER A 244 20.32 -4.15 -4.79
C SER A 244 20.67 -4.95 -3.51
N CYS A 245 19.78 -5.86 -3.10
CA CYS A 245 19.91 -6.69 -1.91
C CYS A 245 19.71 -8.18 -2.28
N PRO A 246 20.68 -8.78 -3.01
CA PRO A 246 20.53 -10.12 -3.54
C PRO A 246 20.39 -11.18 -2.44
N ALA A 247 19.62 -12.21 -2.75
CA ALA A 247 19.50 -13.43 -1.96
C ALA A 247 20.86 -14.10 -1.71
N SER A 248 21.01 -14.77 -0.56
CA SER A 248 22.13 -15.70 -0.36
C SER A 248 21.98 -16.92 -1.28
N VAL A 249 23.10 -17.52 -1.69
CA VAL A 249 23.12 -18.68 -2.60
C VAL A 249 22.32 -19.89 -2.06
N ASP A 250 22.16 -19.97 -0.74
CA ASP A 250 21.47 -21.08 -0.05
C ASP A 250 19.97 -20.84 0.19
N GLU A 251 19.39 -19.77 -0.37
CA GLU A 251 17.97 -19.47 -0.19
C GLU A 251 17.09 -20.50 -0.91
N LYS A 252 16.23 -21.19 -0.15
CA LYS A 252 15.33 -22.20 -0.72
C LYS A 252 14.30 -21.54 -1.66
N PRO A 253 13.93 -22.19 -2.77
CA PRO A 253 12.92 -21.66 -3.68
C PRO A 253 11.58 -21.47 -2.95
N LYS A 254 11.09 -20.23 -3.01
CA LYS A 254 9.87 -19.77 -2.31
C LYS A 254 8.62 -20.11 -3.11
N LYS A 255 7.57 -20.60 -2.44
CA LYS A 255 6.32 -21.02 -3.10
C LYS A 255 5.43 -19.81 -3.37
N VAL A 256 4.98 -19.66 -4.62
CA VAL A 256 3.84 -18.81 -4.95
C VAL A 256 2.58 -19.57 -4.56
N VAL A 257 1.92 -19.17 -3.48
CA VAL A 257 0.64 -19.73 -3.07
C VAL A 257 -0.47 -18.92 -3.72
N ASN A 258 -1.12 -19.48 -4.75
CA ASN A 258 -2.37 -18.94 -5.25
C ASN A 258 -3.49 -19.36 -4.29
N ILE A 259 -3.85 -18.49 -3.35
CA ILE A 259 -4.99 -18.73 -2.45
C ILE A 259 -6.27 -18.51 -3.25
N SER A 260 -6.77 -19.57 -3.89
CA SER A 260 -8.02 -19.56 -4.68
C SER A 260 -9.26 -19.92 -3.86
N LYS A 261 -9.12 -20.16 -2.55
CA LYS A 261 -10.21 -20.53 -1.64
C LYS A 261 -10.38 -19.50 -0.52
N PRO A 262 -11.62 -19.11 -0.18
CA PRO A 262 -11.88 -18.35 1.05
C PRO A 262 -11.47 -19.20 2.25
N MET A 263 -10.50 -18.70 3.02
CA MET A 263 -10.02 -19.32 4.26
C MET A 263 -10.61 -18.60 5.47
N ASN A 264 -10.87 -19.33 6.55
CA ASN A 264 -11.31 -18.73 7.81
C ASN A 264 -10.11 -18.12 8.58
N ILE A 265 -10.40 -17.38 9.66
CA ILE A 265 -9.38 -16.65 10.45
C ILE A 265 -8.23 -17.54 10.94
N TRP A 266 -8.53 -18.78 11.34
CA TRP A 266 -7.55 -19.73 11.88
C TRP A 266 -6.64 -20.24 10.78
N GLU A 267 -7.20 -20.58 9.62
CA GLU A 267 -6.45 -21.03 8.45
C GLU A 267 -5.55 -19.93 7.89
N LYS A 268 -6.00 -18.66 7.81
CA LYS A 268 -5.14 -17.55 7.34
C LYS A 268 -4.01 -17.19 8.30
N MET A 269 -4.19 -17.41 9.61
CA MET A 269 -3.15 -17.12 10.60
C MET A 269 -2.07 -18.20 10.68
N GLU A 270 -2.37 -19.43 10.24
CA GLU A 270 -1.44 -20.57 10.23
C GLU A 270 -0.81 -20.86 8.85
N VAL A 271 -1.29 -20.25 7.76
CA VAL A 271 -0.82 -20.53 6.40
C VAL A 271 0.33 -19.61 6.00
N GLU A 272 1.38 -20.19 5.40
CA GLU A 272 2.43 -19.45 4.70
C GLU A 272 1.81 -18.57 3.61
N GLY A 273 2.01 -17.26 3.74
CA GLY A 273 1.54 -16.28 2.77
C GLY A 273 2.30 -16.36 1.44
N PRO A 274 1.84 -15.63 0.42
CA PRO A 274 2.58 -15.48 -0.83
C PRO A 274 4.02 -15.02 -0.56
N SER A 275 4.99 -15.81 -1.01
CA SER A 275 6.42 -15.63 -0.67
C SER A 275 7.32 -15.30 -1.86
N GLY A 276 6.74 -15.26 -3.07
CA GLY A 276 7.47 -14.92 -4.29
C GLY A 276 7.95 -13.47 -4.31
N ASP A 277 9.05 -13.24 -5.01
CA ASP A 277 9.70 -11.95 -5.14
C ASP A 277 8.80 -10.92 -5.86
N SER A 278 8.67 -9.73 -5.27
CA SER A 278 7.91 -8.59 -5.80
C SER A 278 6.43 -8.82 -6.10
N ILE A 279 5.85 -9.99 -5.78
CA ILE A 279 4.50 -10.32 -6.25
C ILE A 279 3.40 -9.47 -5.60
N LEU A 280 3.62 -8.98 -4.38
CA LEU A 280 2.68 -8.10 -3.67
C LEU A 280 2.98 -6.64 -3.96
N TRP A 281 4.27 -6.28 -4.10
CA TRP A 281 4.66 -4.99 -4.66
C TRP A 281 3.92 -4.73 -5.97
N ASN A 282 3.93 -5.70 -6.89
CA ASN A 282 3.33 -5.58 -8.21
C ASN A 282 1.80 -5.41 -8.16
N ALA A 283 1.10 -6.14 -7.31
CA ALA A 283 -0.35 -6.23 -7.35
C ALA A 283 -1.07 -5.31 -6.35
N MET A 284 -0.41 -4.92 -5.27
CA MET A 284 -1.03 -4.22 -4.14
C MET A 284 -0.45 -2.82 -3.94
N ILE A 285 0.87 -2.65 -4.03
CA ILE A 285 1.53 -1.35 -3.80
C ILE A 285 1.65 -0.51 -5.07
N HIS A 286 2.19 -1.10 -6.14
CA HIS A 286 2.46 -0.42 -7.41
C HIS A 286 1.23 0.30 -8.02
N PRO A 287 0.00 -0.28 -7.97
CA PRO A 287 -1.21 0.40 -8.44
C PRO A 287 -1.55 1.72 -7.74
N MET A 288 -1.05 1.92 -6.52
CA MET A 288 -1.41 3.05 -5.68
C MET A 288 -0.41 4.21 -5.74
N LEU A 289 0.66 4.10 -6.55
CA LEU A 289 1.74 5.10 -6.64
C LEU A 289 1.27 6.47 -7.16
N ASN A 290 0.10 6.52 -7.80
CA ASN A 290 -0.53 7.76 -8.25
C ASN A 290 -1.45 8.41 -7.21
N PHE A 291 -1.61 7.80 -6.02
CA PHE A 291 -2.42 8.32 -4.93
C PHE A 291 -1.55 9.08 -3.93
N THR A 292 -1.98 10.28 -3.57
CA THR A 292 -1.23 11.13 -2.63
C THR A 292 -1.44 10.65 -1.20
N ILE A 293 -0.37 10.46 -0.43
CA ILE A 293 -0.41 9.97 0.95
C ILE A 293 0.42 10.83 1.92
N LYS A 294 0.07 10.80 3.21
CA LYS A 294 0.84 11.41 4.29
C LYS A 294 1.99 10.52 4.74
N GLY A 295 1.77 9.21 4.85
CA GLY A 295 2.77 8.29 5.39
C GLY A 295 2.36 6.82 5.35
N VAL A 296 3.28 5.97 5.80
CA VAL A 296 3.11 4.51 5.83
C VAL A 296 3.33 3.98 7.24
N LEU A 297 2.55 2.98 7.63
CA LEU A 297 2.76 2.12 8.79
C LEU A 297 3.06 0.71 8.32
N TRP A 298 4.07 0.09 8.96
CA TRP A 298 4.58 -1.22 8.57
C TRP A 298 4.68 -2.16 9.77
N TYR A 299 4.04 -3.33 9.69
CA TYR A 299 4.20 -4.36 10.72
C TYR A 299 4.46 -5.70 10.05
N GLN A 300 5.75 -5.98 9.90
CA GLN A 300 6.26 -7.20 9.31
C GLN A 300 7.69 -7.47 9.76
N GLY A 301 8.06 -8.74 9.73
CA GLY A 301 9.43 -9.21 9.90
C GLY A 301 9.49 -10.63 10.45
N GLU A 302 8.38 -11.15 10.98
CA GLU A 302 8.29 -12.47 11.58
C GLU A 302 8.67 -13.56 10.57
N ALA A 303 8.17 -13.46 9.32
CA ALA A 303 8.52 -14.41 8.26
C ALA A 303 10.01 -14.33 7.85
N ASN A 304 10.69 -13.22 8.16
CA ASN A 304 12.10 -13.01 7.85
C ASN A 304 13.02 -13.19 9.07
N SER A 305 12.53 -13.71 10.21
CA SER A 305 13.32 -13.77 11.45
C SER A 305 14.65 -14.52 11.28
N ALA A 306 14.64 -15.61 10.51
CA ALA A 306 15.81 -16.41 10.16
C ALA A 306 16.69 -15.81 9.05
N GLU A 307 16.23 -14.74 8.37
CA GLU A 307 16.92 -14.05 7.26
C GLU A 307 17.32 -12.61 7.64
N SER A 308 17.66 -12.38 8.91
CA SER A 308 17.89 -11.04 9.47
C SER A 308 18.96 -10.20 8.74
N ASP A 309 20.03 -10.81 8.24
CA ASP A 309 21.07 -10.11 7.46
C ASP A 309 20.52 -9.55 6.15
N ARG A 310 19.72 -10.34 5.43
CA ARG A 310 19.07 -9.89 4.19
C ARG A 310 18.03 -8.82 4.48
N TYR A 311 17.27 -8.97 5.57
CA TYR A 311 16.31 -7.97 6.02
C TYR A 311 16.97 -6.61 6.31
N ALA A 312 18.17 -6.60 6.90
CA ALA A 312 18.92 -5.38 7.19
C ALA A 312 19.31 -4.59 5.93
N CYS A 313 19.39 -5.25 4.78
CA CYS A 313 19.54 -4.60 3.47
C CYS A 313 18.17 -4.19 2.89
N LEU A 314 17.24 -5.15 2.83
CA LEU A 314 15.95 -4.97 2.15
C LEU A 314 15.10 -3.88 2.77
N PHE A 315 15.01 -3.80 4.10
CA PHE A 315 14.03 -2.91 4.73
C PHE A 315 14.32 -1.41 4.51
N PRO A 316 15.54 -0.90 4.77
CA PRO A 316 15.86 0.49 4.42
C PRO A 316 15.78 0.76 2.92
N ALA A 317 16.17 -0.19 2.07
CA ALA A 317 16.10 -0.06 0.62
C ALA A 317 14.64 0.05 0.13
N MET A 318 13.74 -0.79 0.67
CA MET A 318 12.30 -0.77 0.36
C MET A 318 11.67 0.56 0.75
N ILE A 319 11.95 1.09 1.95
CA ILE A 319 11.43 2.39 2.39
C ILE A 319 11.82 3.51 1.42
N ASN A 320 13.09 3.56 1.03
CA ASN A 320 13.61 4.58 0.12
C ASN A 320 13.03 4.42 -1.30
N ASP A 321 12.87 3.19 -1.75
CA ASP A 321 12.29 2.91 -3.05
C ASP A 321 10.81 3.29 -3.14
N TRP A 322 10.02 2.95 -2.11
CA TRP A 322 8.62 3.34 -2.02
C TRP A 322 8.47 4.86 -2.03
N ARG A 323 9.26 5.57 -1.20
CA ARG A 323 9.31 7.03 -1.17
C ARG A 323 9.57 7.63 -2.54
N ARG A 324 10.59 7.15 -3.24
CA ARG A 324 10.94 7.60 -4.59
C ARG A 324 9.80 7.33 -5.57
N LYS A 325 9.28 6.11 -5.63
CA LYS A 325 8.26 5.72 -6.61
C LYS A 325 6.91 6.40 -6.38
N TRP A 326 6.52 6.68 -5.13
CA TRP A 326 5.34 7.49 -4.83
C TRP A 326 5.54 8.96 -5.21
N TYR A 327 6.71 9.53 -4.91
CA TYR A 327 7.05 10.88 -5.32
C TYR A 327 6.96 11.02 -6.85
N GLU A 328 7.53 10.06 -7.59
CA GLU A 328 7.47 10.02 -9.06
C GLU A 328 6.02 9.85 -9.58
N GLY A 329 5.27 8.86 -9.06
CA GLY A 329 3.91 8.55 -9.53
C GLY A 329 2.91 9.69 -9.31
N THR A 330 3.05 10.41 -8.21
CA THR A 330 2.22 11.60 -7.88
C THR A 330 2.74 12.91 -8.47
N GLY A 331 3.81 12.87 -9.28
CA GLY A 331 4.40 14.08 -9.86
C GLY A 331 4.96 15.05 -8.83
N GLY A 332 5.47 14.53 -7.71
CA GLY A 332 6.06 15.29 -6.61
C GLY A 332 5.07 15.81 -5.55
N ASN A 333 3.86 15.24 -5.52
CA ASN A 333 2.80 15.65 -4.59
C ASN A 333 2.72 14.81 -3.31
N THR A 334 3.20 13.57 -3.33
CA THR A 334 3.58 12.87 -2.09
C THR A 334 4.97 13.32 -1.69
N GLU A 335 5.19 13.65 -0.41
CA GLU A 335 6.47 14.12 0.08
C GLU A 335 7.58 13.07 -0.11
N VAL A 336 8.73 13.48 -0.67
CA VAL A 336 9.84 12.56 -1.01
C VAL A 336 10.42 11.82 0.20
N ALA A 337 10.27 12.41 1.39
CA ALA A 337 10.71 11.83 2.65
C ALA A 337 9.54 11.62 3.60
N PHE A 338 8.37 11.21 3.08
CA PHE A 338 7.17 10.99 3.91
C PHE A 338 7.47 10.07 5.11
N PRO A 339 6.81 10.31 6.27
CA PRO A 339 7.02 9.53 7.49
C PRO A 339 6.71 8.05 7.30
N PHE A 340 7.60 7.20 7.81
CA PHE A 340 7.45 5.74 7.79
C PHE A 340 7.50 5.19 9.21
N GLY A 341 6.38 4.69 9.72
CA GLY A 341 6.29 4.06 11.03
C GLY A 341 6.43 2.55 10.90
N PHE A 342 7.11 1.89 11.83
CA PHE A 342 7.06 0.43 11.91
C PHE A 342 6.92 -0.10 13.33
N VAL A 343 6.52 -1.36 13.46
CA VAL A 343 6.44 -2.04 14.76
C VAL A 343 7.63 -2.98 14.91
N GLN A 344 8.43 -2.77 15.96
CA GLN A 344 9.48 -3.71 16.33
C GLN A 344 8.85 -5.02 16.77
N LEU A 345 9.34 -6.16 16.30
CA LEU A 345 8.69 -7.44 16.58
C LEU A 345 8.65 -7.78 18.07
N CYS A 346 7.47 -8.18 18.53
CA CYS A 346 7.23 -8.75 19.85
C CYS A 346 7.96 -10.09 20.01
N THR A 347 8.08 -10.60 21.23
CA THR A 347 8.54 -11.98 21.48
C THR A 347 7.36 -12.95 21.37
N SER A 348 7.56 -14.08 20.68
CA SER A 348 6.52 -15.10 20.44
C SER A 348 6.46 -16.21 21.49
N ASN A 349 7.58 -16.63 22.08
CA ASN A 349 7.63 -17.75 23.03
C ASN A 349 8.50 -17.43 24.25
N VAL A 350 8.06 -17.87 25.44
CA VAL A 350 8.83 -17.80 26.69
C VAL A 350 8.89 -19.22 27.28
N PRO A 351 10.08 -19.82 27.50
CA PRO A 351 11.42 -19.26 27.30
C PRO A 351 11.88 -19.26 25.83
N PHE A 352 12.70 -18.27 25.50
CA PHE A 352 13.24 -18.03 24.15
C PHE A 352 14.61 -18.70 24.01
N ASN A 353 14.72 -19.74 23.17
CA ASN A 353 15.98 -20.46 22.92
C ASN A 353 16.58 -20.19 21.53
N ASP A 354 16.03 -19.24 20.78
CA ASP A 354 16.48 -18.86 19.44
C ASP A 354 17.23 -17.50 19.49
N THR A 355 18.09 -17.22 18.52
CA THR A 355 18.74 -15.93 18.32
C THR A 355 18.04 -15.06 17.27
N ASP A 356 17.08 -15.60 16.53
CA ASP A 356 16.46 -14.95 15.38
C ASP A 356 15.75 -13.63 15.71
N TYR A 357 14.94 -13.56 16.77
CA TYR A 357 14.19 -12.33 17.09
C TYR A 357 15.08 -11.16 17.55
N PRO A 358 16.07 -11.36 18.43
CA PRO A 358 17.06 -10.32 18.70
C PRO A 358 17.75 -9.81 17.43
N LEU A 359 18.12 -10.69 16.51
CA LEU A 359 18.79 -10.32 15.26
C LEU A 359 17.87 -9.56 14.30
N ILE A 360 16.64 -10.00 14.07
CA ILE A 360 15.69 -9.30 13.20
C ILE A 360 15.30 -7.93 13.76
N ARG A 361 15.13 -7.76 15.08
CA ARG A 361 14.86 -6.44 15.69
C ARG A 361 16.01 -5.47 15.47
N ARG A 362 17.26 -5.97 15.51
CA ARG A 362 18.44 -5.18 15.15
C ARG A 362 18.43 -4.84 13.67
N ALA A 363 18.05 -5.77 12.80
CA ALA A 363 17.92 -5.55 11.36
C ALA A 363 16.82 -4.51 11.03
N GLN A 364 15.69 -4.51 11.75
CA GLN A 364 14.60 -3.53 11.60
C GLN A 364 15.05 -2.06 11.81
N THR A 365 16.19 -1.85 12.49
CA THR A 365 16.78 -0.52 12.72
C THR A 365 18.06 -0.29 11.90
N ALA A 366 18.27 -1.06 10.84
CA ALA A 366 19.48 -1.05 10.01
C ALA A 366 20.78 -1.24 10.82
N GLY A 367 20.71 -1.95 11.95
CA GLY A 367 21.84 -2.24 12.82
C GLY A 367 22.13 -1.22 13.92
N TYR A 368 21.41 -0.10 13.96
CA TYR A 368 21.65 1.01 14.92
C TYR A 368 21.00 0.79 16.29
N GLY A 369 19.94 -0.01 16.36
CA GLY A 369 19.16 -0.21 17.59
C GLY A 369 18.17 0.92 17.92
N TYR A 370 18.08 1.94 17.07
CA TYR A 370 17.13 3.05 17.20
C TYR A 370 16.79 3.64 15.83
N VAL A 371 15.66 4.35 15.77
CA VAL A 371 15.24 5.22 14.64
C VAL A 371 14.65 6.53 15.20
N PRO A 372 14.71 7.65 14.45
CA PRO A 372 15.40 7.82 13.17
C PRO A 372 16.93 7.67 13.33
N ASN A 373 17.59 7.27 12.24
CA ASN A 373 19.05 7.10 12.19
C ASN A 373 19.56 7.45 10.77
N PRO A 374 20.89 7.53 10.53
CA PRO A 374 21.42 7.96 9.23
C PRO A 374 21.03 7.11 8.01
N LYS A 375 20.53 5.88 8.20
CA LYS A 375 20.03 5.02 7.11
C LYS A 375 18.51 5.04 6.97
N MET A 376 17.81 5.55 7.98
CA MET A 376 16.36 5.48 8.12
C MET A 376 15.85 6.83 8.66
N GLU A 377 15.99 7.86 7.84
CA GLU A 377 15.48 9.21 8.13
C GLU A 377 13.95 9.27 8.04
N ASN A 378 13.33 10.13 8.85
CA ASN A 378 11.87 10.22 8.98
C ASN A 378 11.18 8.87 9.24
N VAL A 379 11.88 7.98 9.95
CA VAL A 379 11.35 6.68 10.40
C VAL A 379 11.14 6.72 11.91
N PHE A 380 10.03 6.16 12.37
CA PHE A 380 9.72 5.98 13.79
C PHE A 380 9.31 4.53 14.05
N MET A 381 9.42 4.12 15.32
CA MET A 381 9.23 2.73 15.73
C MET A 381 8.33 2.64 16.95
N SER A 382 7.32 1.77 16.88
CA SER A 382 6.64 1.25 18.06
C SER A 382 7.39 0.04 18.58
N VAL A 383 8.00 0.17 19.76
CA VAL A 383 8.54 -0.98 20.48
C VAL A 383 7.35 -1.83 20.95
N SER A 384 7.34 -3.14 20.67
CA SER A 384 6.32 -4.07 21.18
C SER A 384 6.91 -5.25 21.96
N LEU A 385 8.19 -5.14 22.32
CA LEU A 385 8.96 -6.20 23.00
C LEU A 385 8.33 -6.68 24.32
N ASP A 386 7.69 -5.76 25.03
CA ASP A 386 7.04 -5.90 26.33
C ASP A 386 5.57 -6.32 26.24
N LEU A 387 5.06 -6.59 25.03
CA LEU A 387 3.67 -6.97 24.80
C LEU A 387 3.46 -8.43 24.36
N PRO A 388 4.21 -9.45 24.86
CA PRO A 388 3.92 -10.83 24.49
C PRO A 388 2.56 -11.25 25.03
N ASP A 389 1.85 -12.10 24.28
CA ASP A 389 0.56 -12.66 24.72
C ASP A 389 0.57 -14.19 24.60
N PRO A 390 1.19 -14.90 25.57
CA PRO A 390 1.22 -16.37 25.57
C PRO A 390 -0.15 -17.03 25.62
N SER A 391 -1.19 -16.27 25.97
CA SER A 391 -2.57 -16.72 26.08
C SER A 391 -3.43 -16.36 24.87
N SER A 392 -2.84 -15.75 23.85
CA SER A 392 -3.55 -15.39 22.64
C SER A 392 -4.11 -16.65 21.98
N PRO A 393 -5.40 -16.69 21.63
CA PRO A 393 -5.97 -17.82 20.92
C PRO A 393 -5.43 -17.91 19.49
N TYR A 394 -4.82 -16.83 18.98
CA TYR A 394 -4.28 -16.69 17.64
C TYR A 394 -2.79 -17.02 17.57
N ASP A 395 -2.30 -17.83 18.51
CA ASP A 395 -0.88 -18.03 18.87
C ASP A 395 -0.22 -16.87 19.62
N ALA A 396 0.92 -17.16 20.23
CA ALA A 396 1.67 -16.21 21.04
C ALA A 396 2.54 -15.20 20.24
N ILE A 397 2.68 -15.37 18.91
CA ILE A 397 3.33 -14.39 18.01
C ILE A 397 2.35 -13.27 17.60
N HIS A 398 1.03 -13.48 17.76
CA HIS A 398 0.00 -12.47 17.49
C HIS A 398 -0.60 -11.87 18.78
N PRO A 399 0.04 -10.85 19.39
CA PRO A 399 -0.47 -10.24 20.61
C PRO A 399 -1.74 -9.43 20.37
N ARG A 400 -2.73 -9.58 21.28
CA ARG A 400 -4.03 -8.91 21.20
C ARG A 400 -4.00 -7.44 21.65
N ASP A 401 -2.98 -7.00 22.37
CA ASP A 401 -2.79 -5.59 22.73
C ASP A 401 -2.26 -4.79 21.53
N LYS A 402 -3.18 -4.42 20.64
CA LYS A 402 -2.87 -3.49 19.54
C LYS A 402 -3.06 -2.03 19.94
N GLN A 403 -3.65 -1.76 21.10
CA GLN A 403 -3.88 -0.43 21.64
C GLN A 403 -2.56 0.26 21.97
N ASP A 404 -1.67 -0.44 22.67
CA ASP A 404 -0.35 0.09 23.03
C ASP A 404 0.56 0.21 21.81
N VAL A 405 0.51 -0.77 20.89
CA VAL A 405 1.21 -0.69 19.59
C VAL A 405 0.79 0.56 18.82
N ALA A 406 -0.52 0.77 18.64
CA ALA A 406 -1.04 1.94 17.94
C ALA A 406 -0.72 3.25 18.68
N HIS A 407 -0.80 3.26 20.01
CA HIS A 407 -0.46 4.44 20.80
C HIS A 407 1.01 4.86 20.60
N ARG A 408 1.94 3.91 20.65
CA ARG A 408 3.37 4.16 20.42
C ARG A 408 3.66 4.61 19.00
N LEU A 409 2.96 4.05 18.00
CA LEU A 409 3.01 4.57 16.62
C LEU A 409 2.54 6.01 16.52
N VAL A 410 1.44 6.39 17.21
CA VAL A 410 0.96 7.78 17.21
C VAL A 410 1.96 8.73 17.85
N LEU A 411 2.61 8.36 18.95
CA LEU A 411 3.69 9.16 19.56
C LEU A 411 4.84 9.39 18.57
N GLY A 412 5.26 8.33 17.86
CA GLY A 412 6.28 8.43 16.82
C GLY A 412 5.85 9.30 15.64
N ALA A 413 4.60 9.16 15.17
CA ALA A 413 4.06 9.97 14.10
C ALA A 413 3.99 11.46 14.49
N ARG A 414 3.55 11.77 15.71
CA ARG A 414 3.53 13.15 16.24
C ARG A 414 4.93 13.76 16.25
N ALA A 415 5.90 13.05 16.80
CA ALA A 415 7.27 13.55 16.90
C ALA A 415 7.96 13.69 15.53
N ILE A 416 7.83 12.69 14.65
CA ILE A 416 8.59 12.60 13.39
C ILE A 416 7.78 13.05 12.17
N GLY A 417 6.53 12.62 12.05
CA GLY A 417 5.66 12.95 10.90
C GLY A 417 4.99 14.31 10.98
N TYR A 418 4.83 14.85 12.20
CA TYR A 418 4.21 16.16 12.46
C TYR A 418 5.18 17.17 13.11
N ASN A 419 6.42 16.77 13.40
CA ASN A 419 7.44 17.61 14.03
C ASN A 419 6.98 18.25 15.36
N GLU A 420 6.14 17.56 16.13
CA GLU A 420 5.71 18.04 17.44
C GLU A 420 6.86 17.99 18.45
N ALA A 421 7.25 19.15 18.95
CA ALA A 421 8.24 19.27 20.01
C ALA A 421 7.77 18.60 21.31
N TYR A 422 8.74 18.12 22.11
CA TYR A 422 8.51 17.56 23.46
C TYR A 422 7.59 16.33 23.51
N THR A 423 7.41 15.62 22.39
CA THR A 423 6.72 14.32 22.39
C THR A 423 7.71 13.22 22.77
N GLU A 424 7.52 12.58 23.92
CA GLU A 424 8.29 11.42 24.32
C GLU A 424 7.80 10.17 23.56
N PHE A 425 8.60 9.68 22.61
CA PHE A 425 8.26 8.51 21.79
C PHE A 425 9.36 7.44 21.74
N GLN A 426 10.56 7.76 22.23
CA GLN A 426 11.71 6.86 22.19
C GLN A 426 11.88 6.16 23.54
N GLY A 427 12.05 4.84 23.51
CA GLY A 427 12.56 4.07 24.64
C GLY A 427 14.08 4.18 24.77
N PRO A 428 14.67 3.53 25.80
CA PRO A 428 16.13 3.44 25.92
C PRO A 428 16.72 2.75 24.70
N TYR A 429 17.87 3.25 24.24
CA TYR A 429 18.62 2.66 23.12
C TYR A 429 20.12 2.55 23.45
N PRO A 430 20.82 1.56 22.89
CA PRO A 430 22.24 1.36 23.16
C PRO A 430 23.06 2.57 22.66
N ARG A 431 23.79 3.22 23.55
CA ARG A 431 24.71 4.33 23.21
C ARG A 431 26.16 3.88 22.98
N ARG A 432 26.55 2.73 23.56
CA ARG A 432 27.90 2.18 23.45
C ARG A 432 27.86 0.68 23.68
N VAL A 433 28.49 -0.08 22.78
CA VAL A 433 28.81 -1.49 23.02
C VAL A 433 30.22 -1.56 23.58
N CYS A 434 30.36 -1.84 24.86
CA CYS A 434 31.67 -2.10 25.48
C CYS A 434 32.01 -3.57 25.23
N GLY A 435 33.10 -3.83 24.49
CA GLY A 435 33.54 -5.20 24.21
C GLY A 435 33.86 -5.94 25.50
N ILE A 436 33.08 -6.96 25.83
CA ILE A 436 33.46 -7.93 26.86
C ILE A 436 34.33 -8.97 26.15
N THR A 437 35.62 -8.96 26.42
CA THR A 437 36.53 -10.05 26.05
C THR A 437 36.15 -11.31 26.81
N LYS A 438 35.16 -12.06 26.30
CA LYS A 438 34.98 -13.53 26.33
C LYS A 438 33.52 -13.87 26.00
N THR A 439 33.32 -14.38 24.79
CA THR A 439 32.27 -15.34 24.39
C THR A 439 30.93 -15.25 25.12
N LYS A 440 30.13 -14.23 24.78
CA LYS A 440 28.67 -14.26 24.57
C LYS A 440 28.18 -12.81 24.60
N LEU A 441 27.83 -12.27 23.43
CA LEU A 441 26.98 -11.08 23.37
C LEU A 441 25.59 -11.52 23.86
N LEU A 442 25.19 -11.01 25.03
CA LEU A 442 23.77 -10.88 25.37
C LEU A 442 23.35 -9.51 24.82
N LEU A 443 22.53 -9.54 23.76
CA LEU A 443 21.82 -8.39 23.23
C LEU A 443 20.40 -8.39 23.77
#